data_AF-A0A0H2QXM3-F1
#
_entry.id   AF-A0A0H2QXM3-F1
#
_cell.length_a   1.000
_cell.length_b   1.000
_cell.length_c   1.000
_cell.angle_alpha   90.00
_cell.angle_beta   90.00
_cell.angle_gamma   90.00
#
_symmetry.space_group_name_H-M   'P 1'
#
loop_
_entity.id
_entity.type
_entity.pdbx_description
1 polymer ?
#
loop_
_entity_poly.entity_id
_entity_poly.type
_entity_poly.pdbx_seq_one_letter_code
_entity_poly.pdbx_strand_id
1 'polypeptide(L)'
;MSISIPNQDFTQCISYKAATTYTAISVIGADDIEELRKKQEKDEYFGKIIQTFRTDDKACYQYPQYYVADNGLCYFEDSIGGTRLCVPECNRIAIMTEAHDGLTETGHAG
;
A
#
# COMPACT_ATOMS: atom_id res chain seq x y z
N MET A 1 -30.18 -55.32 -20.33
CA MET A 1 -30.26 -54.17 -19.41
C MET A 1 -28.87 -53.61 -19.29
N SER A 2 -28.60 -52.53 -20.01
CA SER A 2 -27.33 -51.80 -20.00
C SER A 2 -27.47 -50.66 -19.00
N ILE A 3 -26.64 -50.66 -17.96
CA ILE A 3 -26.57 -49.54 -17.01
C ILE A 3 -25.50 -48.59 -17.54
N SER A 4 -25.94 -47.46 -18.08
CA SER A 4 -25.07 -46.35 -18.44
C SER A 4 -24.74 -45.57 -17.17
N ILE A 5 -23.48 -45.57 -16.76
CA ILE A 5 -23.00 -44.71 -15.67
C ILE A 5 -22.71 -43.33 -16.29
N PRO A 6 -23.39 -42.25 -15.87
CA PRO A 6 -23.07 -40.92 -16.36
C PRO A 6 -21.73 -40.47 -15.77
N ASN A 7 -20.79 -40.15 -16.66
CA ASN A 7 -19.53 -39.51 -16.33
C ASN A 7 -19.82 -38.06 -15.91
N GLN A 8 -19.90 -37.79 -14.61
CA GLN A 8 -20.00 -36.43 -14.09
C GLN A 8 -18.58 -35.88 -13.94
N ASP A 9 -18.12 -35.13 -14.95
CA ASP A 9 -16.94 -34.27 -14.85
C ASP A 9 -17.22 -33.18 -13.81
N PHE A 10 -16.86 -33.44 -12.55
CA PHE A 10 -16.79 -32.43 -11.51
C PHE A 10 -15.51 -31.61 -11.67
N THR A 11 -15.41 -30.80 -12.72
CA THR A 11 -14.47 -29.68 -12.72
C THR A 11 -15.07 -28.59 -11.85
N GLN A 12 -14.99 -28.78 -10.53
CA GLN A 12 -15.43 -27.81 -9.57
C GLN A 12 -14.47 -26.62 -9.67
N CYS A 13 -14.90 -25.55 -10.33
CA CYS A 13 -14.15 -24.29 -10.40
C CYS A 13 -14.09 -23.71 -8.98
N ILE A 14 -12.96 -23.92 -8.31
CA ILE A 14 -12.70 -23.34 -7.00
C ILE A 14 -12.40 -21.87 -7.24
N SER A 15 -13.35 -21.01 -6.87
CA SER A 15 -13.09 -19.56 -6.82
C SER A 15 -12.12 -19.31 -5.67
N TYR A 16 -10.85 -19.08 -5.99
CA TYR A 16 -9.90 -18.56 -5.04
C TYR A 16 -10.02 -17.03 -5.03
N LYS A 17 -10.19 -16.46 -3.85
CA LYS A 17 -9.94 -15.03 -3.63
C LYS A 17 -8.48 -14.93 -3.20
N ALA A 18 -7.62 -14.42 -4.07
CA ALA A 18 -6.32 -13.94 -3.66
C ALA A 18 -6.50 -12.79 -2.65
N ALA A 19 -5.55 -12.60 -1.74
CA ALA A 19 -5.63 -11.53 -0.77
C ALA A 19 -5.76 -10.18 -1.49
N THR A 20 -6.84 -9.44 -1.21
CA THR A 20 -7.07 -8.10 -1.81
C THR A 20 -6.23 -7.00 -1.15
N THR A 21 -5.54 -7.34 -0.06
CA THR A 21 -4.77 -6.41 0.76
C THR A 21 -3.53 -7.13 1.27
N TYR A 22 -2.35 -6.55 1.05
CA TYR A 22 -1.10 -6.98 1.65
C TYR A 22 -0.59 -5.87 2.56
N THR A 23 0.11 -6.23 3.63
CA THR A 23 0.86 -5.29 4.48
C THR A 23 2.32 -5.67 4.38
N ALA A 24 3.15 -4.78 3.85
CA ALA A 24 4.60 -4.93 3.87
C ALA A 24 5.18 -4.00 4.95
N ILE A 25 6.18 -4.51 5.66
CA ILE A 25 7.11 -3.67 6.41
C ILE A 25 8.28 -3.41 5.43
N SER A 26 8.72 -2.17 5.34
CA SER A 26 9.86 -1.83 4.48
C SER A 26 10.73 -0.82 5.22
N VAL A 27 12.04 -0.99 5.10
CA VAL A 27 13.01 -0.07 5.68
C VAL A 27 13.44 0.88 4.57
N ILE A 28 13.33 2.18 4.84
CA ILE A 28 13.73 3.23 3.90
C ILE A 28 15.08 3.77 4.35
N GLY A 29 16.05 3.78 3.45
CA GLY A 29 17.35 4.38 3.70
C GLY A 29 17.22 5.89 3.91
N ALA A 30 18.10 6.48 4.72
CA ALA A 30 18.11 7.93 4.93
C ALA A 30 18.28 8.70 3.60
N ASP A 31 19.01 8.13 2.65
CA ASP A 31 19.24 8.70 1.32
C ASP A 31 17.95 8.74 0.46
N ASP A 32 17.01 7.85 0.71
CA ASP A 32 15.77 7.72 -0.08
C ASP A 32 14.66 8.66 0.40
N ILE A 33 14.79 9.21 1.61
CA ILE A 33 13.78 10.11 2.22
C ILE A 33 13.54 11.33 1.33
N GLU A 34 14.61 11.97 0.87
CA GLU A 34 14.53 13.18 0.05
C GLU A 34 13.91 12.89 -1.33
N GLU A 35 14.20 11.72 -1.91
CA GLU A 35 13.59 11.30 -3.16
C GLU A 35 12.09 11.06 -2.97
N LEU A 36 11.73 10.32 -1.93
CA LEU A 36 10.35 9.99 -1.64
C LEU A 36 9.52 11.23 -1.33
N ARG A 37 10.07 12.17 -0.56
CA ARG A 37 9.43 13.46 -0.27
C ARG A 37 9.12 14.21 -1.55
N LYS A 38 10.09 14.33 -2.48
CA LYS A 38 9.87 14.99 -3.78
C LYS A 38 8.80 14.30 -4.60
N LYS A 39 8.69 12.97 -4.51
CA LYS A 39 7.64 12.20 -5.19
C LYS A 39 6.28 12.42 -4.54
N GLN A 40 6.18 12.47 -3.21
CA GLN A 40 4.94 12.81 -2.49
C GLN A 40 4.45 14.23 -2.82
N GLU A 41 5.35 15.20 -2.91
CA GLU A 41 4.99 16.58 -3.26
C GLU A 41 4.46 16.72 -4.69
N LYS A 42 4.90 15.84 -5.60
CA LYS A 42 4.43 15.79 -7.00
C LYS A 42 3.17 14.95 -7.18
N ASP A 43 2.83 14.10 -6.21
CA ASP A 43 1.61 13.29 -6.23
C ASP A 43 0.38 14.19 -6.10
N GLU A 44 -0.64 13.96 -6.94
CA GLU A 44 -1.81 14.85 -6.98
C GLU A 44 -2.59 14.86 -5.65
N TYR A 45 -2.61 13.73 -4.95
CA TYR A 45 -3.34 13.60 -3.70
C TYR A 45 -2.49 14.00 -2.51
N PHE A 46 -1.31 13.39 -2.37
CA PHE A 46 -0.45 13.66 -1.21
C PHE A 46 0.18 15.06 -1.26
N GLY A 47 0.43 15.61 -2.46
CA GLY A 47 0.91 16.99 -2.62
C GLY A 47 -0.09 18.01 -2.08
N LYS A 48 -1.40 17.80 -2.31
CA LYS A 48 -2.47 18.65 -1.75
C LYS A 48 -2.47 18.58 -0.22
N ILE A 49 -2.41 17.39 0.35
CA ILE A 49 -2.38 17.20 1.81
C ILE A 49 -1.17 17.90 2.41
N ILE A 50 0.03 17.65 1.89
CA ILE A 50 1.28 18.26 2.37
C ILE A 50 1.19 19.79 2.28
N GLN A 51 0.65 20.32 1.19
CA GLN A 51 0.45 21.76 1.03
C GLN A 51 -0.51 22.31 2.09
N THR A 52 -1.65 21.68 2.32
CA THR A 52 -2.61 22.10 3.35
C THR A 52 -1.97 22.12 4.74
N PHE A 53 -1.22 21.09 5.11
CA PHE A 53 -0.49 21.04 6.40
C PHE A 53 0.58 22.13 6.55
N ARG A 54 1.11 22.68 5.44
CA ARG A 54 2.07 23.79 5.45
C ARG A 54 1.43 25.17 5.51
N THR A 55 0.19 25.31 5.04
CA THR A 55 -0.44 26.63 4.83
C THR A 55 -1.63 26.89 5.75
N ASP A 56 -2.24 25.85 6.30
CA ASP A 56 -3.48 25.93 7.08
C ASP A 56 -3.32 25.23 8.44
N ASP A 57 -3.41 25.99 9.51
CA ASP A 57 -3.43 25.48 10.88
C ASP A 57 -4.61 24.52 11.14
N LYS A 58 -5.63 24.52 10.26
CA LYS A 58 -6.80 23.64 10.30
C LYS A 58 -6.66 22.40 9.43
N ALA A 59 -5.47 22.09 8.91
CA ALA A 59 -5.22 20.90 8.11
C ALA A 59 -5.70 19.61 8.81
N CYS A 60 -5.53 19.53 10.14
CA CYS A 60 -5.99 18.40 10.95
C CYS A 60 -7.50 18.21 10.96
N TYR A 61 -8.32 19.24 10.64
CA TYR A 61 -9.77 19.08 10.52
C TYR A 61 -10.18 18.58 9.13
N GLN A 62 -9.42 18.94 8.09
CA GLN A 62 -9.68 18.50 6.71
C GLN A 62 -9.17 17.08 6.46
N TYR A 63 -8.04 16.74 7.09
CA TYR A 63 -7.31 15.50 6.92
C TYR A 63 -6.91 14.91 8.29
N PRO A 64 -7.87 14.59 9.18
CA PRO A 64 -7.59 14.16 10.56
C PRO A 64 -6.78 12.87 10.67
N GLN A 65 -6.88 12.00 9.67
CA GLN A 65 -6.17 10.74 9.60
C GLN A 65 -4.72 10.86 9.07
N TYR A 66 -4.32 12.06 8.63
CA TYR A 66 -3.00 12.31 8.07
C TYR A 66 -2.18 13.21 8.98
N TYR A 67 -0.86 13.10 8.87
CA TYR A 67 0.07 14.06 9.46
C TYR A 67 1.37 14.12 8.66
N VAL A 68 2.08 15.24 8.78
CA VAL A 68 3.41 15.42 8.20
C VAL A 68 4.42 15.42 9.36
N ALA A 69 5.36 14.49 9.34
CA ALA A 69 6.38 14.39 10.39
C ALA A 69 7.55 15.35 10.15
N ASP A 70 8.49 15.42 11.11
CA ASP A 70 9.65 16.33 11.05
C ASP A 70 10.58 16.07 9.86
N ASN A 71 10.57 14.84 9.32
CA ASN A 71 11.29 14.48 8.10
C ASN A 71 10.61 15.00 6.81
N GLY A 72 9.46 15.66 6.94
CA GLY A 72 8.69 16.22 5.83
C GLY A 72 7.88 15.19 5.03
N LEU A 73 7.83 13.93 5.47
CA LEU A 73 7.02 12.89 4.84
C LEU A 73 5.59 12.89 5.39
N CYS A 74 4.64 12.57 4.50
CA CYS A 74 3.25 12.36 4.86
C CYS A 74 3.00 10.93 5.34
N TYR A 75 2.28 10.81 6.46
CA TYR A 75 1.87 9.55 7.08
C TYR A 75 0.36 9.53 7.28
N PHE A 76 -0.17 8.31 7.39
CA PHE A 76 -1.56 8.01 7.66
C PHE A 76 -1.66 7.15 8.92
N GLU A 77 -2.60 7.48 9.81
CA GLU A 77 -2.95 6.66 10.96
C GLU A 77 -4.09 5.72 10.58
N ASP A 78 -3.85 4.41 10.65
CA ASP A 78 -4.87 3.40 10.37
C ASP A 78 -5.84 3.22 11.55
N SER A 79 -6.92 2.46 11.32
CA SER A 79 -7.99 2.27 12.32
C SER A 79 -7.55 1.51 13.57
N ILE A 80 -6.37 0.88 13.56
CA ILE A 80 -5.78 0.18 14.71
C ILE A 80 -4.67 1.01 15.39
N GLY A 81 -4.51 2.28 15.00
CA GLY A 81 -3.50 3.19 15.54
C GLY A 81 -2.10 2.99 14.94
N GLY A 82 -2.01 2.27 13.82
CA GLY A 82 -0.76 2.04 13.11
C GLY A 82 -0.38 3.21 12.22
N THR A 83 0.87 3.66 12.32
CA THR A 83 1.46 4.63 11.39
C THR A 83 1.84 3.95 10.08
N ARG A 84 1.30 4.46 8.96
CA ARG A 84 1.62 4.02 7.60
C ARG A 84 2.23 5.16 6.81
N LEU A 85 3.27 4.87 6.04
CA LEU A 85 3.85 5.84 5.13
C LEU A 85 2.98 5.98 3.87
N CYS A 86 2.69 7.22 3.47
CA CYS A 86 1.91 7.49 2.27
C CYS A 86 2.76 7.32 1.01
N VAL A 87 2.66 6.16 0.35
CA VAL A 87 3.47 5.88 -0.86
C VAL A 87 2.81 6.48 -2.12
N PRO A 88 3.50 7.39 -2.85
CA PRO A 88 3.03 7.93 -4.13
C PRO A 88 2.73 6.83 -5.14
N GLU A 89 1.77 7.05 -6.03
CA GLU A 89 1.36 6.01 -6.98
C GLU A 89 2.52 5.48 -7.84
N CYS A 90 3.42 6.37 -8.27
CA CYS A 90 4.58 6.02 -9.09
C CYS A 90 5.60 5.11 -8.38
N ASN A 91 5.59 5.04 -7.05
CA ASN A 91 6.48 4.18 -6.27
C ASN A 91 5.86 2.83 -5.94
N ARG A 92 4.54 2.68 -6.03
CA ARG A 92 3.84 1.48 -5.53
C ARG A 92 4.30 0.21 -6.23
N ILE A 93 4.46 0.23 -7.55
CA ILE A 93 4.89 -0.94 -8.31
C ILE A 93 6.28 -1.38 -7.86
N ALA A 94 7.23 -0.44 -7.77
CA ALA A 94 8.60 -0.75 -7.36
C ALA A 94 8.66 -1.33 -5.94
N ILE A 95 7.94 -0.73 -4.99
CA ILE A 95 7.88 -1.21 -3.61
C ILE A 95 7.19 -2.57 -3.51
N MET A 96 6.14 -2.81 -4.30
CA MET A 96 5.47 -4.12 -4.37
C MET A 96 6.39 -5.20 -4.95
N THR A 97 7.14 -4.87 -6.00
CA THR A 97 8.13 -5.78 -6.58
C THR A 97 9.25 -6.07 -5.58
N GLU A 98 9.80 -5.04 -4.93
CA GLU A 98 10.85 -5.22 -3.92
C GLU A 98 10.36 -6.06 -2.74
N ALA A 99 9.16 -5.79 -2.24
CA ALA A 99 8.56 -6.58 -1.17
C ALA A 99 8.31 -8.03 -1.62
N HIS A 100 7.86 -8.27 -2.85
CA HIS A 100 7.62 -9.62 -3.36
C HIS A 100 8.91 -10.40 -3.66
N ASP A 101 9.94 -9.73 -4.18
CA ASP A 101 11.18 -10.36 -4.68
C ASP A 101 12.31 -10.36 -3.65
N GLY A 102 12.15 -9.63 -2.53
CA GLY A 102 13.08 -9.59 -1.43
C GLY A 102 13.24 -10.96 -0.77
N LEU A 103 14.46 -11.51 -0.80
CA LEU A 103 14.82 -12.80 -0.21
C LEU A 103 14.42 -12.97 1.28
N THR A 104 14.21 -11.87 2.01
CA THR A 104 13.98 -11.87 3.46
C THR A 104 12.58 -11.49 3.91
N GLU A 105 11.72 -10.92 3.06
CA GLU A 105 10.34 -10.61 3.44
C GLU A 105 9.42 -10.94 2.26
N THR A 106 8.57 -11.94 2.43
CA THR A 106 7.50 -12.36 1.49
C THR A 106 7.92 -13.01 0.17
N GLY A 107 8.90 -13.91 0.19
CA GLY A 107 8.93 -14.98 -0.81
C GLY A 107 7.58 -15.74 -0.79
N HIS A 108 6.76 -15.53 -1.82
CA HIS A 108 5.45 -16.16 -2.02
C HIS A 108 4.37 -15.88 -0.94
N ALA A 109 4.12 -14.62 -0.57
CA ALA A 109 2.82 -14.29 0.02
C ALA A 109 1.76 -14.14 -1.10
N GLY A 110 1.25 -15.28 -1.58
CA GLY A 110 0.13 -15.36 -2.53
C GLY A 110 -1.24 -15.15 -1.89
#